data_AF-A0AAD7CFX3-F1
#
_entry.id   AF-A0AAD7CFX3-F1
#
_cell.length_a   1.000
_cell.length_b   1.000
_cell.length_c   1.000
_cell.angle_alpha   90.00
_cell.angle_beta   90.00
_cell.angle_gamma   90.00
#
_symmetry.space_group_name_H-M   'P 1'
#
loop_
_entity.id
_entity.type
_entity.pdbx_description
1 polymer ?
#
loop_
_entity_poly.entity_id
_entity_poly.type
_entity_poly.pdbx_seq_one_letter_code
_entity_poly.pdbx_strand_id
1 'polypeptide(L)'
;MSAVSRYRDSLTALSARTRTPLSSLVVSFAILHEVTAIVPLVAGFYAARAAGLGERAVAALPSASEQDGWALKKTRGWVADGEDWAARVGRRYGVFGFTKGSKADPTTMVSERIAGDVANAVVAYVATKALLPVRIAAALYLSPAFSRRLVEPTRQVFARILRRTPK
;
A
#
# COMPACT_ATOMS: atom_id res chain seq x y z
N MET A 1 -26.13 -25.70 8.55
CA MET A 1 -25.78 -24.26 8.38
C MET A 1 -24.67 -24.11 7.36
N SER A 2 -24.86 -23.27 6.35
CA SER A 2 -23.83 -23.03 5.32
C SER A 2 -22.70 -22.15 5.87
N ALA A 3 -21.52 -22.21 5.25
CA ALA A 3 -20.42 -21.32 5.63
C ALA A 3 -20.79 -19.84 5.50
N VAL A 4 -21.59 -19.51 4.49
CA VAL A 4 -22.04 -18.14 4.20
C VAL A 4 -22.94 -17.59 5.33
N SER A 5 -23.80 -18.41 5.92
CA SER A 5 -24.66 -17.94 7.02
C SER A 5 -23.82 -17.57 8.25
N ARG A 6 -22.84 -18.42 8.61
CA ARG A 6 -21.91 -18.16 9.73
C ARG A 6 -21.12 -16.86 9.56
N TYR A 7 -20.67 -16.55 8.33
CA TYR A 7 -19.99 -15.29 8.04
C TYR A 7 -20.92 -14.08 8.19
N ARG A 8 -22.15 -14.16 7.67
CA ARG A 8 -23.13 -13.08 7.83
C ARG A 8 -23.48 -12.82 9.30
N ASP A 9 -23.63 -13.87 10.09
CA ASP A 9 -23.91 -13.77 11.52
C ASP A 9 -22.74 -13.10 12.27
N SER A 10 -21.51 -13.49 11.94
CA SER A 10 -20.29 -12.90 12.53
C SER A 10 -20.13 -11.43 12.17
N LEU A 11 -20.41 -11.05 10.92
CA LEU A 11 -20.39 -9.65 10.49
C LEU A 11 -21.48 -8.83 11.19
N THR A 12 -22.70 -9.37 11.30
CA THR A 12 -23.81 -8.71 11.98
C THR A 12 -23.48 -8.49 13.46
N ALA A 13 -22.89 -9.48 14.13
CA ALA A 13 -22.41 -9.35 15.50
C ALA A 13 -21.32 -8.26 15.63
N LEU A 14 -20.39 -8.18 14.67
CA LEU A 14 -19.36 -7.15 14.64
C LEU A 14 -19.97 -5.73 14.49
N SER A 15 -20.97 -5.58 13.62
CA SER A 15 -21.71 -4.31 13.44
C SER A 15 -22.42 -3.89 14.72
N ALA A 16 -23.11 -4.82 15.37
CA ALA A 16 -23.80 -4.58 16.64
C ALA A 16 -22.83 -4.15 17.75
N ARG A 17 -21.70 -4.86 17.90
CA ARG A 17 -20.67 -4.55 18.91
C ARG A 17 -20.00 -3.20 18.69
N THR A 18 -19.76 -2.83 17.43
CA THR A 18 -19.07 -1.58 17.06
C THR A 18 -20.01 -0.38 16.95
N ARG A 19 -21.34 -0.62 16.99
CA ARG A 19 -22.41 0.37 16.77
C ARG A 19 -22.23 1.15 15.47
N THR A 20 -21.70 0.50 14.44
CA THR A 20 -21.51 1.10 13.12
C THR A 20 -22.11 0.21 12.04
N PRO A 21 -22.80 0.80 11.03
CA PRO A 21 -23.31 0.03 9.90
C PRO A 21 -22.17 -0.72 9.19
N LEU A 22 -22.43 -1.94 8.74
CA LEU A 22 -21.46 -2.78 8.03
C LEU A 22 -20.82 -2.08 6.82
N SER A 23 -21.63 -1.39 6.02
CA SER A 23 -21.14 -0.66 4.85
C SER A 23 -20.13 0.43 5.23
N SER A 24 -20.39 1.19 6.30
CA SER A 24 -19.47 2.21 6.80
C SER A 24 -18.17 1.60 7.33
N LEU A 25 -18.25 0.43 7.97
CA LEU A 25 -17.07 -0.30 8.45
C LEU A 25 -16.19 -0.80 7.29
N VAL A 26 -16.80 -1.35 6.23
CA VAL A 26 -16.09 -1.80 5.03
C VAL A 26 -15.41 -0.62 4.32
N VAL A 27 -16.12 0.50 4.15
CA VAL A 27 -15.55 1.72 3.54
C VAL A 27 -14.39 2.26 4.38
N SER A 28 -14.55 2.30 5.71
CA SER A 28 -13.48 2.72 6.62
C SER A 28 -12.26 1.83 6.53
N PHE A 29 -12.46 0.50 6.51
CA PHE A 29 -11.38 -0.46 6.35
C PHE A 29 -10.64 -0.26 5.04
N ALA A 30 -11.34 -0.10 3.92
CA ALA A 30 -10.73 0.14 2.62
C ALA A 30 -9.88 1.42 2.64
N ILE A 31 -10.43 2.53 3.15
CA ILE A 31 -9.70 3.80 3.23
C ILE A 31 -8.45 3.65 4.11
N LEU A 32 -8.57 3.06 5.30
CA LEU A 32 -7.40 2.84 6.17
C LEU A 32 -6.38 1.91 5.55
N HIS A 33 -6.82 0.86 4.85
CA HIS A 33 -5.94 -0.08 4.18
C HIS A 33 -5.08 0.60 3.12
N GLU A 34 -5.68 1.52 2.36
CA GLU A 34 -4.98 2.33 1.35
C GLU A 34 -4.05 3.36 1.99
N VAL A 35 -4.51 4.09 3.01
CA VAL A 35 -3.67 5.08 3.71
C VAL A 35 -2.44 4.41 4.34
N THR A 36 -2.65 3.25 4.97
CA THR A 36 -1.55 2.43 5.52
C THR A 36 -0.71 1.73 4.45
N ALA A 37 -1.08 1.80 3.16
CA ALA A 37 -0.21 1.44 2.05
C ALA A 37 0.67 2.62 1.62
N ILE A 38 0.03 3.77 1.40
CA ILE A 38 0.66 4.96 0.83
C ILE A 38 1.65 5.56 1.81
N VAL A 39 1.27 5.71 3.09
CA VAL A 39 2.13 6.36 4.09
C VAL A 39 3.44 5.60 4.30
N PRO A 40 3.45 4.28 4.57
CA PRO A 40 4.70 3.54 4.69
C PRO A 40 5.52 3.50 3.41
N LEU A 41 4.89 3.49 2.23
CA LEU A 41 5.61 3.51 0.97
C LEU A 41 6.36 4.83 0.78
N VAL A 42 5.69 5.97 1.00
CA VAL A 42 6.30 7.29 0.87
C VAL A 42 7.35 7.51 1.97
N ALA A 43 7.01 7.18 3.22
CA ALA A 43 7.93 7.32 4.35
C ALA A 43 9.17 6.42 4.18
N GLY A 44 8.98 5.17 3.76
CA GLY A 44 10.06 4.23 3.49
C GLY A 44 10.99 4.71 2.38
N PHE A 45 10.44 5.30 1.32
CA PHE A 45 11.25 5.87 0.23
C PHE A 45 12.17 6.99 0.75
N TYR A 46 11.59 7.98 1.44
CA TYR A 46 12.37 9.11 1.96
C TYR A 46 13.34 8.69 3.06
N ALA A 47 12.98 7.72 3.91
CA ALA A 47 13.87 7.17 4.92
C ALA A 47 15.07 6.44 4.28
N ALA A 48 14.82 5.57 3.29
CA ALA A 48 15.87 4.86 2.57
C ALA A 48 16.79 5.84 1.83
N ARG A 49 16.22 6.87 1.20
CA ARG A 49 16.97 7.93 0.52
C ARG A 49 17.83 8.73 1.48
N ALA A 50 17.27 9.17 2.61
CA ALA A 50 17.97 9.97 3.61
C ALA A 50 19.12 9.20 4.27
N ALA A 51 18.94 7.89 4.47
CA ALA A 51 19.96 7.02 5.05
C ALA A 51 20.95 6.43 4.03
N GLY A 52 20.73 6.64 2.72
CA GLY A 52 21.55 6.04 1.66
C GLY A 52 21.50 4.50 1.65
N LEU A 53 20.36 3.92 2.06
CA LEU A 53 20.21 2.47 2.26
C LEU A 53 19.67 1.73 1.04
N GLY A 54 19.07 2.43 0.06
CA GLY A 54 18.40 1.81 -1.08
C GLY A 54 19.26 0.76 -1.79
N GLU A 55 20.36 1.20 -2.39
CA GLU A 55 21.27 0.33 -3.16
C GLU A 55 21.92 -0.73 -2.29
N ARG A 56 22.34 -0.36 -1.07
CA ARG A 56 22.98 -1.29 -0.12
C ARG A 56 22.04 -2.42 0.28
N ALA A 57 20.77 -2.12 0.53
CA ALA A 57 19.79 -3.12 0.94
C ALA A 57 19.44 -4.08 -0.20
N VAL A 58 19.36 -3.59 -1.44
CA VAL A 58 19.15 -4.44 -2.62
C VAL A 58 20.40 -5.29 -2.89
N ALA A 59 21.59 -4.71 -2.82
CA ALA A 59 22.86 -5.41 -3.03
C ALA A 59 23.19 -6.43 -1.93
N ALA A 60 22.69 -6.23 -0.70
CA ALA A 60 22.88 -7.15 0.41
C ALA A 60 22.05 -8.45 0.27
N LEU A 61 21.14 -8.53 -0.71
CA LEU A 61 20.39 -9.75 -0.95
C LEU A 61 21.32 -10.83 -1.52
N PRO A 62 21.41 -12.00 -0.87
CA PRO A 62 22.22 -13.11 -1.37
C PRO A 62 21.80 -13.51 -2.78
N SER A 63 22.77 -13.91 -3.61
CA SER A 63 22.51 -14.52 -4.92
C SER A 63 21.61 -15.74 -4.79
N ALA A 64 20.82 -16.01 -5.84
CA ALA A 64 19.90 -17.14 -5.83
C ALA A 64 20.65 -18.47 -5.66
N SER A 65 20.21 -19.26 -4.68
CA SER A 65 20.68 -20.61 -4.43
C SER A 65 19.50 -21.57 -4.41
N GLU A 66 19.71 -22.83 -4.78
CA GLU A 66 18.65 -23.83 -4.74
C GLU A 66 18.17 -24.14 -3.30
N GLN A 67 18.97 -23.77 -2.29
CA GLN A 67 18.70 -24.02 -0.88
C GLN A 67 18.02 -22.82 -0.17
N ASP A 68 17.60 -21.80 -0.92
CA ASP A 68 16.99 -20.62 -0.32
C ASP A 68 15.64 -20.93 0.33
N GLY A 69 15.49 -20.52 1.59
CA GLY A 69 14.21 -20.61 2.29
C GLY A 69 13.11 -19.82 1.60
N TRP A 70 11.85 -20.24 1.81
CA TRP A 70 10.66 -19.63 1.21
C TRP A 70 10.62 -18.10 1.36
N ALA A 71 10.99 -17.59 2.53
CA ALA A 71 11.00 -16.15 2.82
C ALA A 71 11.96 -15.39 1.91
N LEU A 72 13.18 -15.90 1.71
CA LEU A 72 14.19 -15.26 0.87
C LEU A 72 13.75 -15.26 -0.61
N LYS A 73 13.23 -16.40 -1.09
CA LYS A 73 12.64 -16.49 -2.44
C LYS A 73 11.51 -15.49 -2.64
N LYS A 74 10.65 -15.32 -1.63
CA LYS A 74 9.54 -14.36 -1.68
C LYS A 74 10.02 -12.92 -1.71
N THR A 75 10.99 -12.57 -0.86
CA THR A 75 11.59 -11.23 -0.83
C THR A 75 12.23 -10.88 -2.17
N ARG A 76 12.96 -11.81 -2.81
CA ARG A 76 13.50 -11.58 -4.16
C ARG A 76 12.41 -11.35 -5.20
N GLY A 77 11.33 -12.12 -5.16
CA GLY A 77 10.16 -11.88 -6.01
C GLY A 77 9.58 -10.48 -5.81
N TRP A 78 9.51 -10.00 -4.56
CA TRP A 78 9.05 -8.65 -4.27
C TRP A 78 9.99 -7.55 -4.73
N VAL A 79 11.30 -7.81 -4.73
CA VAL A 79 12.32 -6.88 -5.26
C VAL A 79 12.14 -6.72 -6.76
N ALA A 80 12.06 -7.83 -7.50
CA ALA A 80 11.81 -7.82 -8.94
C ALA A 80 10.47 -7.13 -9.29
N ASP A 81 9.38 -7.47 -8.58
CA ASP A 81 8.09 -6.79 -8.72
C ASP A 81 8.20 -5.27 -8.48
N GLY A 82 9.04 -4.90 -7.51
CA GLY A 82 9.30 -3.54 -7.09
C GLY A 82 10.06 -2.74 -8.14
N GLU A 83 11.06 -3.35 -8.78
CA GLU A 83 11.83 -2.74 -9.88
C GLU A 83 10.92 -2.45 -11.07
N ASP A 84 10.12 -3.44 -11.46
CA ASP A 84 9.13 -3.30 -12.52
C ASP A 84 8.09 -2.22 -12.20
N TRP A 85 7.61 -2.19 -10.96
CA TRP A 85 6.68 -1.17 -10.49
C TRP A 85 7.32 0.23 -10.51
N ALA A 86 8.52 0.38 -9.97
CA ALA A 86 9.25 1.64 -9.91
C ALA A 86 9.53 2.17 -11.33
N ALA A 87 9.91 1.29 -12.25
CA ALA A 87 10.13 1.63 -13.65
C ALA A 87 8.84 2.07 -14.35
N ARG A 88 7.70 1.39 -14.11
CA ARG A 88 6.39 1.79 -14.66
C ARG A 88 5.92 3.12 -14.11
N VAL A 89 5.98 3.32 -12.80
CA VAL A 89 5.55 4.56 -12.12
C VAL A 89 6.47 5.71 -12.50
N GLY A 90 7.78 5.46 -12.47
CA GLY A 90 8.83 6.38 -12.92
C GLY A 90 8.55 6.93 -14.31
N ARG A 91 8.38 6.06 -15.31
CA ARG A 91 8.06 6.49 -16.68
C ARG A 91 6.69 7.16 -16.81
N ARG A 92 5.67 6.70 -16.08
CA ARG A 92 4.31 7.26 -16.19
C ARG A 92 4.22 8.68 -15.65
N TYR A 93 4.92 8.96 -14.56
CA TYR A 93 4.80 10.23 -13.84
C TYR A 93 6.04 11.11 -13.92
N GLY A 94 7.16 10.61 -14.46
CA GLY A 94 8.43 11.35 -14.50
C GLY A 94 9.10 11.42 -13.13
N VAL A 95 9.08 10.33 -12.36
CA VAL A 95 9.64 10.24 -11.00
C VAL A 95 10.81 9.25 -10.95
N PHE A 96 11.57 9.22 -9.85
CA PHE A 96 12.75 8.36 -9.67
C PHE A 96 13.84 8.56 -10.74
N GLY A 97 13.98 9.78 -11.26
CA GLY A 97 14.93 10.12 -12.32
C GLY A 97 14.50 9.74 -13.73
N PHE A 98 13.32 9.12 -13.92
CA PHE A 98 12.76 8.87 -15.24
C PHE A 98 12.11 10.14 -15.81
N THR A 99 12.20 10.31 -17.12
CA THR A 99 11.42 11.31 -17.87
C THR A 99 10.03 10.77 -18.21
N LYS A 100 9.01 11.63 -18.11
CA LYS A 100 7.61 11.24 -18.34
C LYS A 100 7.43 10.77 -19.79
N GLY A 101 6.90 9.56 -19.97
CA GLY A 101 6.64 8.98 -21.29
C GLY A 101 7.88 8.48 -22.03
N SER A 102 9.05 8.39 -21.37
CA SER A 102 10.26 7.89 -22.01
C SER A 102 10.14 6.42 -22.39
N LYS A 103 10.71 6.10 -23.56
CA LYS A 103 11.03 4.72 -23.94
C LYS A 103 12.36 4.37 -23.26
N ALA A 104 12.57 3.08 -22.96
CA ALA A 104 13.78 2.63 -22.29
C ALA A 104 15.01 3.02 -23.12
N ASP A 105 15.76 4.03 -22.68
CA ASP A 105 16.94 4.54 -23.37
C ASP A 105 18.19 4.25 -22.52
N PRO A 106 19.16 3.44 -23.00
CA PRO A 106 20.24 2.91 -22.18
C PRO A 106 21.34 3.91 -21.77
N THR A 107 21.37 5.11 -22.35
CA THR A 107 22.57 5.98 -22.36
C THR A 107 22.51 7.21 -21.45
N THR A 108 21.44 7.43 -20.70
CA THR A 108 21.35 8.65 -19.89
C THR A 108 22.24 8.54 -18.66
N MET A 109 23.30 9.37 -18.57
CA MET A 109 24.24 9.54 -17.44
C MET A 109 23.58 9.83 -16.06
N VAL A 110 22.26 9.81 -16.01
CA VAL A 110 21.38 9.77 -14.84
C VAL A 110 21.31 8.35 -14.23
N SER A 111 22.02 7.36 -14.79
CA SER A 111 21.95 5.95 -14.37
C SER A 111 22.17 5.72 -12.87
N GLU A 112 23.14 6.39 -12.24
CA GLU A 112 23.40 6.20 -10.80
C GLU A 112 22.30 6.83 -9.91
N ARG A 113 21.84 8.04 -10.22
CA ARG A 113 20.71 8.66 -9.49
C ARG A 113 19.39 7.94 -9.73
N ILE A 114 19.15 7.46 -10.96
CA ILE A 114 18.01 6.61 -11.30
C ILE A 114 18.11 5.30 -10.52
N ALA A 115 19.25 4.63 -10.53
CA ALA A 115 19.49 3.39 -9.79
C ALA A 115 19.25 3.58 -8.29
N GLY A 116 19.76 4.66 -7.71
CA GLY A 116 19.58 4.97 -6.29
C GLY A 116 18.11 5.23 -5.93
N ASP A 117 17.40 6.05 -6.70
CA ASP A 117 15.97 6.32 -6.43
C ASP A 117 15.07 5.14 -6.72
N VAL A 118 15.37 4.35 -7.74
CA VAL A 118 14.71 3.07 -7.99
C VAL A 118 14.96 2.14 -6.81
N ALA A 119 16.19 2.00 -6.32
CA ALA A 119 16.50 1.14 -5.19
C ALA A 119 15.79 1.59 -3.90
N ASN A 120 15.73 2.90 -3.63
CA ASN A 120 14.96 3.44 -2.52
C ASN A 120 13.45 3.10 -2.65
N ALA A 121 12.90 3.20 -3.86
CA ALA A 121 11.51 2.84 -4.15
C ALA A 121 11.25 1.33 -4.00
N VAL A 122 12.18 0.48 -4.43
CA VAL A 122 12.12 -0.97 -4.29
C VAL A 122 12.15 -1.37 -2.82
N VAL A 123 13.08 -0.82 -2.04
CA VAL A 123 13.16 -1.08 -0.58
C VAL A 123 11.86 -0.68 0.11
N ALA A 124 11.33 0.51 -0.20
CA ALA A 124 10.06 0.97 0.35
C ALA A 124 8.88 0.06 -0.04
N TYR A 125 8.88 -0.43 -1.27
CA TYR A 125 7.87 -1.35 -1.78
C TYR A 125 7.92 -2.71 -1.07
N VAL A 126 9.11 -3.29 -0.93
CA VAL A 126 9.35 -4.55 -0.21
C VAL A 126 8.97 -4.41 1.26
N ALA A 127 9.38 -3.32 1.92
CA ALA A 127 9.01 -3.04 3.31
C ALA A 127 7.49 -2.91 3.47
N THR A 128 6.82 -2.20 2.55
CA THR A 128 5.35 -2.05 2.57
C THR A 128 4.63 -3.39 2.36
N LYS A 129 5.19 -4.28 1.54
CA LYS A 129 4.69 -5.66 1.38
C LYS A 129 4.93 -6.52 2.63
N ALA A 130 6.10 -6.41 3.24
CA ALA A 130 6.39 -7.12 4.50
C ALA A 130 5.44 -6.70 5.63
N LEU A 131 5.00 -5.43 5.63
CA LEU A 131 4.03 -4.90 6.59
C LEU A 131 2.57 -5.30 6.32
N LEU A 132 2.25 -6.08 5.27
CA LEU A 132 0.87 -6.46 4.94
C LEU A 132 0.06 -7.05 6.11
N PRO A 133 0.58 -8.00 6.92
CA PRO A 133 -0.17 -8.54 8.05
C PRO A 133 -0.49 -7.47 9.10
N VAL A 134 0.48 -6.60 9.40
CA VAL A 134 0.34 -5.49 10.34
C VAL A 134 -0.68 -4.48 9.82
N ARG A 135 -0.65 -4.17 8.52
CA ARG A 135 -1.60 -3.24 7.87
C ARG A 135 -3.03 -3.74 7.97
N ILE A 136 -3.27 -5.02 7.71
CA ILE A 136 -4.61 -5.63 7.82
C ILE A 136 -5.11 -5.54 9.26
N ALA A 137 -4.27 -5.93 10.24
CA ALA A 137 -4.62 -5.87 11.65
C ALA A 137 -4.92 -4.44 12.12
N ALA A 138 -4.06 -3.48 11.77
CA ALA A 138 -4.23 -2.07 12.14
C ALA A 138 -5.49 -1.46 11.50
N ALA A 139 -5.73 -1.73 10.21
CA ALA A 139 -6.92 -1.24 9.52
C ALA A 139 -8.20 -1.82 10.16
N LEU A 140 -8.25 -3.12 10.45
CA LEU A 140 -9.39 -3.74 11.13
C LEU A 140 -9.64 -3.14 12.51
N TYR A 141 -8.59 -2.93 13.30
CA TYR A 141 -8.69 -2.37 14.65
C TYR A 141 -9.20 -0.93 14.66
N LEU A 142 -8.72 -0.10 13.73
CA LEU A 142 -9.03 1.33 13.69
C LEU A 142 -10.32 1.66 12.91
N SER A 143 -10.81 0.74 12.07
CA SER A 143 -12.02 0.94 11.24
C SER A 143 -13.26 1.40 12.03
N PRO A 144 -13.61 0.83 13.20
CA PRO A 144 -14.77 1.29 13.96
C PRO A 144 -14.64 2.74 14.44
N ALA A 145 -13.45 3.15 14.89
CA ALA A 145 -13.21 4.51 15.36
C ALA A 145 -13.22 5.52 14.21
N PHE A 146 -12.63 5.16 13.07
CA PHE A 146 -12.62 5.99 11.87
C PHE A 146 -14.01 6.18 11.28
N SER A 147 -14.79 5.09 11.19
CA SER A 147 -16.18 5.10 10.71
C SER A 147 -17.03 6.14 11.45
N ARG A 148 -16.96 6.14 12.78
CA ARG A 148 -17.72 7.08 13.62
C ARG A 148 -17.25 8.53 13.49
N ARG A 149 -15.95 8.75 13.32
CA ARG A 149 -15.37 10.10 13.31
C ARG A 149 -15.41 10.78 11.94
N LEU A 150 -15.28 10.03 10.85
CA LEU A 150 -15.07 10.60 9.51
C LEU A 150 -16.13 10.16 8.51
N VAL A 151 -16.51 8.88 8.48
CA VAL A 151 -17.43 8.37 7.44
C VAL A 151 -18.89 8.72 7.73
N GLU A 152 -19.34 8.58 8.98
CA GLU A 152 -20.74 8.87 9.32
C GLU A 152 -21.08 10.38 9.19
N PRO A 153 -20.25 11.33 9.65
CA PRO A 153 -20.52 12.76 9.44
C PRO A 153 -20.54 13.16 7.97
N THR A 154 -19.60 12.64 7.17
CA THR A 154 -19.54 12.94 5.72
C THR A 154 -20.73 12.36 4.97
N ARG A 155 -21.17 11.14 5.32
CA ARG A 155 -22.40 10.53 4.78
C ARG A 155 -23.63 11.39 5.06
N GLN A 156 -23.77 11.91 6.27
CA GLN A 156 -24.91 12.75 6.65
C GLN A 156 -24.91 14.09 5.90
N VAL A 157 -23.75 14.71 5.72
CA VAL A 157 -23.60 15.93 4.91
C VAL A 157 -23.97 15.67 3.45
N PHE A 158 -23.44 14.58 2.86
CA PHE A 158 -23.73 14.23 1.47
C PHE A 158 -25.20 13.89 1.25
N ALA A 159 -25.81 13.12 2.16
CA ALA A 159 -27.24 12.81 2.10
C ALA A 159 -28.11 14.06 2.23
N ARG A 160 -27.71 15.06 3.05
CA ARG A 160 -28.41 16.34 3.14
C ARG A 160 -28.30 17.16 1.87
N ILE A 161 -27.12 17.19 1.23
CA ILE A 161 -26.92 17.89 -0.05
C ILE A 161 -27.73 17.21 -1.16
N LEU A 162 -27.68 15.89 -1.25
CA LEU A 162 -28.39 15.14 -2.29
C LEU A 162 -29.92 15.16 -2.13
N ARG A 163 -30.41 15.25 -0.89
CA ARG A 163 -31.85 15.44 -0.59
C ARG A 163 -32.33 16.87 -0.79
N ARG A 164 -31.42 17.85 -0.93
CA ARG A 164 -31.75 19.25 -1.21
C ARG A 164 -31.97 19.53 -2.70
N THR A 165 -31.94 18.52 -3.55
CA THR A 165 -32.36 18.62 -4.95
C THR A 165 -33.78 18.06 -5.11
N PRO A 166 -34.85 18.82 -4.81
CA PRO A 166 -36.17 18.51 -5.34
C PRO A 166 -36.19 18.84 -6.84
N LYS A 167 -36.84 17.98 -7.62
CA LYS A 167 -37.39 18.36 -8.93
C LYS A 167 -38.53 19.34 -8.71
#